data_AF-A0A496R345-F1
#
_entry.id   AF-A0A496R345-F1
#
_cell.length_a   1.000
_cell.length_b   1.000
_cell.length_c   1.000
_cell.angle_alpha   90.00
_cell.angle_beta   90.00
_cell.angle_gamma   90.00
#
_symmetry.space_group_name_H-M   'P 1'
#
loop_
_entity.id
_entity.type
_entity.pdbx_description
1 polymer ?
#
loop_
_entity_poly.entity_id
_entity_poly.type
_entity_poly.pdbx_seq_one_letter_code
_entity_poly.pdbx_strand_id
1 'polypeptide(L)'
;MENSKKDSDSAASLVELLEGQAKKINKCLEVTAEMKSRTGALQKQIASMGNSLNLVSKENMLPNDKKEELQYTDDNPAIKDLYAEGKALFQAARYSDSIDLYKRLLILDSTSTEAIVYYNASLFYLNPGDESNYYRIRKSLESALTKQDCREDLQQIIRGVYRSISREDEGSE
;
A
#
# COMPACT_ATOMS: atom_id res chain seq x y z
N MET A 1 15.75 -67.29 -41.77
CA MET A 1 14.83 -66.21 -42.18
C MET A 1 13.89 -65.74 -41.06
N GLU A 2 13.76 -66.46 -39.92
CA GLU A 2 12.83 -66.09 -38.84
C GLU A 2 13.29 -64.99 -37.87
N ASN A 3 14.60 -64.80 -37.65
CA ASN A 3 15.09 -63.73 -36.75
C ASN A 3 14.83 -62.31 -37.31
N SER A 4 14.91 -62.13 -38.63
CA SER A 4 14.77 -60.81 -39.26
C SER A 4 13.35 -60.22 -39.19
N LYS A 5 12.31 -61.04 -39.01
CA LYS A 5 10.92 -60.58 -38.87
C LYS A 5 10.60 -60.12 -37.45
N LYS A 6 11.14 -60.83 -36.45
CA LYS A 6 10.91 -60.53 -35.03
C LYS A 6 11.58 -59.22 -34.59
N ASP A 7 12.73 -58.91 -35.18
CA ASP A 7 13.44 -57.65 -34.97
C ASP A 7 12.70 -56.45 -35.61
N SER A 8 12.03 -56.69 -36.75
CA SER A 8 11.19 -55.70 -37.45
C SER A 8 9.94 -55.33 -36.64
N ASP A 9 9.24 -56.31 -36.08
CA ASP A 9 8.00 -56.08 -35.30
C ASP A 9 8.30 -55.38 -33.96
N SER A 10 9.44 -55.70 -33.35
CA SER A 10 9.95 -55.02 -32.14
C SER A 10 10.34 -53.57 -32.43
N ALA A 11 10.99 -53.32 -33.57
CA ALA A 11 11.34 -51.98 -34.03
C ALA A 11 10.10 -51.12 -34.31
N ALA A 12 9.05 -51.69 -34.93
CA ALA A 12 7.79 -50.99 -35.19
C ALA A 12 7.07 -50.57 -33.89
N SER A 13 7.02 -51.46 -32.90
CA SER A 13 6.45 -51.18 -31.57
C SER A 13 7.20 -50.07 -30.82
N LEU A 14 8.53 -50.04 -30.94
CA LEU A 14 9.36 -48.96 -30.37
C LEU A 14 9.11 -47.61 -31.07
N VAL A 15 8.90 -47.61 -32.39
CA VAL A 15 8.58 -46.39 -33.14
C VAL A 15 7.23 -45.81 -32.70
N GLU A 16 6.18 -46.63 -32.59
CA GLU A 16 4.87 -46.15 -32.09
C GLU A 16 4.95 -45.60 -30.65
N LEU A 17 5.75 -46.23 -29.79
CA LEU A 17 5.96 -45.76 -28.42
C LEU A 17 6.66 -44.39 -28.39
N LEU A 18 7.71 -44.23 -29.22
CA LEU A 18 8.45 -42.97 -29.33
C LEU A 18 7.60 -41.85 -29.93
N GLU A 19 6.75 -42.14 -30.92
CA GLU A 19 5.79 -41.19 -31.46
C GLU A 19 4.75 -40.76 -30.41
N GLY A 20 4.28 -41.71 -29.59
CA GLY A 20 3.38 -41.44 -28.47
C GLY A 20 4.02 -40.54 -27.41
N GLN A 21 5.30 -40.75 -27.10
CA GLN A 21 6.06 -39.91 -26.17
C GLN A 21 6.33 -38.51 -26.76
N ALA A 22 6.69 -38.42 -28.05
CA ALA A 22 6.90 -37.15 -28.74
C ALA A 22 5.64 -36.26 -28.74
N LYS A 23 4.45 -36.85 -28.95
CA LYS A 23 3.17 -36.13 -28.85
C LYS A 23 2.92 -35.55 -27.45
N LYS A 24 3.24 -36.31 -26.39
CA LYS A 24 3.11 -35.85 -25.00
C LYS A 24 4.08 -34.71 -24.68
N ILE A 25 5.31 -34.80 -25.17
CA ILE A 25 6.34 -33.75 -25.02
C ILE A 25 5.88 -32.47 -25.73
N ASN A 26 5.40 -32.56 -26.96
CA ASN A 26 4.89 -31.39 -27.71
C ASN A 26 3.73 -30.71 -27.00
N LYS A 27 2.78 -31.48 -26.45
CA LYS A 27 1.68 -30.92 -25.66
C LYS A 27 2.17 -30.22 -24.39
N CYS A 28 3.22 -30.73 -23.75
CA CYS A 28 3.84 -30.09 -22.59
C CYS A 28 4.55 -28.77 -22.97
N LEU A 29 5.19 -28.73 -24.15
CA LEU A 29 5.82 -27.53 -24.71
C LEU A 29 4.80 -26.43 -25.06
N GLU A 30 3.63 -26.81 -25.60
CA GLU A 30 2.53 -25.86 -25.85
C GLU A 30 2.01 -25.23 -24.56
N VAL A 31 1.76 -26.04 -23.53
CA VAL A 31 1.30 -25.55 -22.22
C VAL A 31 2.34 -24.61 -21.59
N THR A 32 3.63 -24.90 -21.73
CA THR A 32 4.68 -23.99 -21.23
C THR A 32 4.76 -22.68 -22.00
N ALA A 33 4.53 -22.68 -23.32
CA ALA A 33 4.43 -21.47 -24.10
C ALA A 33 3.22 -20.61 -23.71
N GLU A 34 2.05 -21.23 -23.48
CA GLU A 34 0.85 -20.55 -23.00
C GLU A 34 1.05 -19.95 -21.59
N MET A 35 1.66 -20.70 -20.67
CA MET A 35 2.00 -20.19 -19.34
C MET A 35 2.95 -18.98 -19.41
N LYS A 36 3.94 -19.01 -20.31
CA LYS A 36 4.87 -17.89 -20.52
C LYS A 36 4.16 -16.66 -21.08
N SER A 37 3.22 -16.86 -22.00
CA SER A 37 2.36 -15.79 -22.53
C SER A 37 1.47 -15.18 -21.44
N ARG A 38 0.82 -16.02 -20.62
CA ARG A 38 0.00 -15.59 -19.48
C ARG A 38 0.79 -14.85 -18.41
N THR A 39 2.01 -15.30 -18.10
CA THR A 39 2.88 -14.58 -17.15
C THR A 39 3.29 -13.21 -17.69
N GLY A 40 3.60 -13.10 -18.98
CA GLY A 40 3.86 -11.79 -19.60
C GLY A 40 2.64 -10.85 -19.56
N ALA A 41 1.43 -11.38 -19.79
CA ALA A 41 0.19 -10.61 -19.68
C ALA A 41 -0.09 -10.16 -18.23
N LEU A 42 0.08 -11.07 -17.25
CA LEU A 42 -0.04 -10.75 -15.83
C LEU A 42 1.01 -9.72 -15.39
N GLN A 43 2.24 -9.80 -15.89
CA GLN A 43 3.29 -8.81 -15.58
C GLN A 43 2.95 -7.43 -16.14
N LYS A 44 2.35 -7.34 -17.33
CA LYS A 44 1.81 -6.09 -17.88
C LYS A 44 0.63 -5.57 -17.07
N GLN A 45 -0.27 -6.46 -16.62
CA GLN A 45 -1.39 -6.09 -15.77
C GLN A 45 -0.90 -5.57 -14.42
N ILE A 46 0.06 -6.24 -13.79
CA ILE A 46 0.72 -5.78 -12.55
C ILE A 46 1.42 -4.44 -12.76
N ALA A 47 2.12 -4.23 -13.88
CA ALA A 47 2.72 -2.93 -14.19
C ALA A 47 1.65 -1.83 -14.36
N SER A 48 0.53 -2.15 -15.01
CA SER A 48 -0.60 -1.21 -15.15
C SER A 48 -1.32 -0.92 -13.84
N MET A 49 -1.45 -1.93 -12.97
CA MET A 49 -1.98 -1.79 -11.62
C MET A 49 -0.99 -1.02 -10.74
N GLY A 50 0.32 -1.23 -10.90
CA GLY A 50 1.37 -0.46 -10.22
C GLY A 50 1.36 1.01 -10.62
N ASN A 51 1.11 1.32 -11.90
CA ASN A 51 0.91 2.70 -12.37
C ASN A 51 -0.40 3.30 -11.84
N SER A 52 -1.47 2.50 -11.77
CA SER A 52 -2.75 2.91 -11.18
C SER A 52 -2.63 3.12 -9.66
N LEU A 53 -1.87 2.28 -8.98
CA LEU A 53 -1.55 2.40 -7.56
C LEU A 53 -0.62 3.59 -7.32
N ASN A 54 0.27 3.93 -8.25
CA ASN A 54 1.09 5.14 -8.19
C ASN A 54 0.26 6.41 -8.46
N LEU A 55 -0.83 6.32 -9.24
CA LEU A 55 -1.82 7.40 -9.39
C LEU A 55 -2.67 7.57 -8.12
N VAL A 56 -3.18 6.48 -7.54
CA VAL A 56 -3.93 6.48 -6.26
C VAL A 56 -3.03 6.80 -5.06
N SER A 57 -1.74 6.42 -5.13
CA SER A 57 -0.71 6.82 -4.17
C SER A 57 -0.30 8.27 -4.40
N LYS A 58 -0.29 8.82 -5.61
CA LYS A 58 -0.11 10.27 -5.82
C LYS A 58 -1.30 11.09 -5.30
N GLU A 59 -2.49 10.51 -5.20
CA GLU A 59 -3.63 11.12 -4.50
C GLU A 59 -3.58 10.96 -2.97
N ASN A 60 -2.75 10.05 -2.43
CA ASN A 60 -2.61 9.79 -0.99
C ASN A 60 -1.17 9.90 -0.44
N MET A 61 -0.24 10.41 -1.25
CA MET A 61 1.09 10.81 -0.85
C MET A 61 1.13 12.32 -0.97
N LEU A 62 1.55 12.94 0.12
CA LEU A 62 2.04 14.31 0.11
C LEU A 62 2.95 14.50 -1.12
N PRO A 63 2.68 15.50 -1.98
CA PRO A 63 3.43 15.70 -3.20
C PRO A 63 4.85 16.16 -2.85
N ASN A 64 5.75 15.19 -2.66
CA ASN A 64 7.18 15.42 -2.83
C ASN A 64 7.44 15.37 -4.33
N ASP A 65 7.45 16.54 -4.97
CA ASP A 65 8.24 16.86 -6.17
C ASP A 65 8.00 18.31 -6.63
N LYS A 66 8.01 19.28 -5.72
CA LYS A 66 8.46 20.66 -6.01
C LYS A 66 9.11 21.23 -4.76
N LYS A 67 10.42 21.03 -4.64
CA LYS A 67 11.28 21.86 -3.81
C LYS A 67 11.33 23.27 -4.42
N GLU A 68 10.28 24.04 -4.24
CA GLU A 68 10.49 25.45 -3.97
C GLU A 68 10.62 25.54 -2.46
N GLU A 69 11.83 25.82 -2.02
CA GLU A 69 12.18 26.15 -0.65
C GLU A 69 11.52 27.50 -0.31
N LEU A 70 10.18 27.54 -0.32
CA LEU A 70 9.43 28.65 0.24
C LEU A 70 9.56 28.50 1.75
N GLN A 71 10.37 29.39 2.31
CA GLN A 71 10.49 29.60 3.74
C GLN A 71 9.14 30.14 4.25
N TYR A 72 8.19 29.24 4.48
CA TYR A 72 6.89 29.57 5.05
C TYR A 72 7.08 29.81 6.54
N THR A 73 7.18 31.08 6.90
CA THR A 73 7.18 31.52 8.28
C THR A 73 5.85 31.18 8.95
N ASP A 74 5.90 30.96 10.27
CA ASP A 74 4.81 30.67 11.23
C ASP A 74 3.59 31.62 11.19
N ASP A 75 3.56 32.56 10.24
CA ASP A 75 2.57 33.61 10.05
C ASP A 75 1.75 33.48 8.76
N ASN A 76 1.84 32.37 8.02
CA ASN A 76 0.96 32.17 6.86
C ASN A 76 -0.50 32.02 7.35
N PRO A 77 -1.41 32.98 7.04
CA PRO A 77 -2.79 32.92 7.50
C PRO A 77 -3.52 31.67 7.00
N ALA A 78 -3.19 31.19 5.80
CA ALA A 78 -3.81 29.99 5.26
C ALA A 78 -3.48 28.73 6.08
N ILE A 79 -2.26 28.62 6.64
CA ILE A 79 -1.89 27.48 7.50
C ILE A 79 -2.65 27.57 8.82
N LYS A 80 -2.74 28.78 9.42
CA LYS A 80 -3.49 29.02 10.66
C LYS A 80 -4.97 28.71 10.50
N ASP A 81 -5.59 29.14 9.40
CA ASP A 81 -6.99 28.90 9.11
C ASP A 81 -7.29 27.42 8.90
N LEU A 82 -6.47 26.73 8.09
CA LEU A 82 -6.60 25.28 7.87
C LEU A 82 -6.45 24.49 9.18
N TYR A 83 -5.51 24.89 10.03
CA TYR A 83 -5.33 24.26 11.34
C TYR A 83 -6.54 24.45 12.24
N ALA A 84 -7.03 25.70 12.36
CA ALA A 84 -8.15 26.04 13.25
C ALA A 84 -9.45 25.34 12.80
N GLU A 85 -9.74 25.36 11.50
CA GLU A 85 -10.91 24.70 10.93
C GLU A 85 -10.80 23.17 11.05
N GLY A 86 -9.64 22.59 10.72
CA GLY A 86 -9.38 21.16 10.89
C GLY A 86 -9.57 20.70 12.33
N LYS A 87 -9.10 21.49 13.29
CA LYS A 87 -9.23 21.19 14.71
C LYS A 87 -10.69 21.24 15.17
N ALA A 88 -11.45 22.23 14.70
CA ALA A 88 -12.87 22.35 15.00
C ALA A 88 -13.65 21.14 14.46
N LEU A 89 -13.35 20.69 13.23
CA LEU A 89 -13.97 19.51 12.63
C LEU A 89 -13.60 18.22 13.37
N PHE A 90 -12.33 18.07 13.78
CA PHE A 90 -11.88 16.96 14.60
C PHE A 90 -12.64 16.89 15.93
N GLN A 91 -12.77 18.03 16.62
CA GLN A 91 -13.51 18.13 17.88
C GLN A 91 -15.01 17.86 17.72
N ALA A 92 -15.57 18.17 16.54
CA ALA A 92 -16.94 17.85 16.16
C ALA A 92 -17.12 16.41 15.67
N ALA A 93 -16.09 15.55 15.77
CA ALA A 93 -16.07 14.17 15.25
C ALA A 93 -16.34 14.04 13.74
N ARG A 94 -16.16 15.12 12.98
CA ARG A 94 -16.24 15.12 11.51
C ARG A 94 -14.88 14.75 10.93
N TYR A 95 -14.49 13.48 11.14
CA TYR A 95 -13.14 13.02 10.85
C TYR A 95 -12.79 13.02 9.35
N SER A 96 -13.74 12.73 8.46
CA SER A 96 -13.54 12.81 7.00
C SER A 96 -13.11 14.22 6.57
N ASP A 97 -13.82 15.24 7.08
CA ASP A 97 -13.62 16.62 6.67
C ASP A 97 -12.34 17.20 7.32
N SER A 98 -12.08 16.78 8.56
CA SER A 98 -10.81 17.04 9.25
C SER A 98 -9.61 16.49 8.46
N ILE A 99 -9.71 15.26 7.93
CA ILE A 99 -8.67 14.64 7.11
C ILE A 99 -8.36 15.51 5.89
N ASP A 100 -9.37 15.99 5.18
CA ASP A 100 -9.17 16.80 3.97
C ASP A 100 -8.45 18.12 4.27
N LEU A 101 -8.76 18.77 5.39
CA LEU A 101 -8.07 19.99 5.80
C LEU A 101 -6.63 19.73 6.22
N TYR A 102 -6.37 18.68 6.99
CA TYR A 102 -5.00 18.35 7.39
C TYR A 102 -4.16 17.83 6.24
N LYS A 103 -4.75 17.16 5.24
CA LYS A 103 -4.06 16.85 3.97
C LYS A 103 -3.60 18.13 3.27
N ARG A 104 -4.48 19.13 3.14
CA ARG A 104 -4.13 20.43 2.56
C ARG A 104 -3.06 21.15 3.36
N LEU A 105 -3.13 21.11 4.69
CA LEU A 105 -2.13 21.71 5.56
C LEU A 105 -0.77 21.03 5.36
N LEU A 106 -0.71 19.70 5.35
CA LEU A 106 0.53 18.96 5.15
C LEU A 106 1.16 19.21 3.77
N ILE A 107 0.37 19.54 2.74
CA ILE A 107 0.90 19.98 1.43
C ILE A 107 1.67 21.30 1.57
N LEU A 108 1.18 22.22 2.42
CA LEU A 108 1.80 23.53 2.67
C LEU A 108 2.97 23.44 3.65
N ASP A 109 2.82 22.65 4.71
CA ASP A 109 3.84 22.36 5.70
C ASP A 109 3.83 20.87 6.06
N SER A 110 4.64 20.12 5.31
CA SER A 110 4.83 18.68 5.51
C SER A 110 5.49 18.33 6.84
N THR A 111 6.06 19.33 7.53
CA THR A 111 6.75 19.16 8.81
C THR A 111 5.90 19.55 10.01
N SER A 112 4.67 20.06 9.82
CA SER A 112 3.76 20.44 10.90
C SER A 112 3.47 19.26 11.82
N THR A 113 3.96 19.35 13.06
CA THR A 113 3.73 18.33 14.10
C THR A 113 2.23 18.22 14.41
N GLU A 114 1.53 19.34 14.53
CA GLU A 114 0.09 19.40 14.69
C GLU A 114 -0.66 18.66 13.59
N ALA A 115 -0.37 18.98 12.32
CA ALA A 115 -1.12 18.41 11.21
C ALA A 115 -0.87 16.90 11.08
N ILE A 116 0.36 16.44 11.34
CA ILE A 116 0.67 15.00 11.40
C ILE A 116 -0.19 14.33 12.47
N VAL A 117 -0.26 14.89 13.68
CA VAL A 117 -0.99 14.30 14.80
C VAL A 117 -2.49 14.25 14.51
N TYR A 118 -3.10 15.38 14.14
CA TYR A 118 -4.54 15.42 13.90
C TYR A 118 -4.96 14.65 12.65
N TYR A 119 -4.15 14.62 11.58
CA TYR A 119 -4.42 13.79 10.41
C TYR A 119 -4.49 12.30 10.78
N ASN A 120 -3.47 11.80 11.47
CA ASN A 120 -3.40 10.38 11.87
C ASN A 120 -4.47 10.02 12.90
N ALA A 121 -4.77 10.91 13.85
CA ALA A 121 -5.86 10.71 14.80
C ALA A 121 -7.22 10.71 14.08
N SER A 122 -7.44 11.59 13.11
CA SER A 122 -8.67 11.61 12.31
C SER A 122 -8.82 10.32 11.50
N LEU A 123 -7.75 9.84 10.87
CA LEU A 123 -7.74 8.55 10.17
C LEU A 123 -8.11 7.39 11.10
N PHE A 124 -7.53 7.37 12.31
CA PHE A 124 -7.86 6.37 13.31
C PHE A 124 -9.33 6.43 13.71
N TYR A 125 -9.84 7.59 14.13
CA TYR A 125 -11.21 7.70 14.62
C TYR A 125 -12.28 7.60 13.53
N LEU A 126 -11.93 7.82 12.27
CA LEU A 126 -12.84 7.57 11.14
C LEU A 126 -13.18 6.08 11.01
N ASN A 127 -12.19 5.20 11.22
CA ASN A 127 -12.39 3.76 11.16
C ASN A 127 -11.46 3.04 12.15
N PRO A 128 -11.81 3.02 13.45
CA PRO A 128 -10.92 2.53 14.49
C PRO A 128 -10.60 1.05 14.33
N GLY A 129 -11.47 0.22 13.76
CA GLY A 129 -11.22 -1.21 13.53
C GLY A 129 -10.43 -1.53 12.25
N ASP A 130 -9.92 -0.53 11.52
CA ASP A 130 -9.07 -0.75 10.35
C ASP A 130 -7.59 -0.92 10.75
N GLU A 131 -7.27 -2.15 11.16
CA GLU A 131 -5.92 -2.54 11.55
C GLU A 131 -4.87 -2.29 10.45
N SER A 132 -5.28 -2.28 9.17
CA SER A 132 -4.36 -2.05 8.05
C SER A 132 -3.67 -0.69 8.14
N ASN A 133 -4.28 0.28 8.85
CA ASN A 133 -3.74 1.61 9.06
C ASN A 133 -2.88 1.73 10.32
N TYR A 134 -2.94 0.79 11.27
CA TYR A 134 -2.32 0.92 12.59
C TYR A 134 -0.82 1.07 12.52
N TYR A 135 -0.15 0.21 11.73
CA TYR A 135 1.30 0.27 11.58
C TYR A 135 1.75 1.65 11.05
N ARG A 136 1.05 2.19 10.04
CA ARG A 136 1.37 3.49 9.43
C ARG A 136 1.12 4.63 10.40
N ILE A 137 -0.03 4.63 11.08
CA ILE A 137 -0.41 5.64 12.08
C ILE A 137 0.63 5.64 13.20
N ARG A 138 0.98 4.47 13.74
CA ARG A 138 1.95 4.33 14.82
C ARG A 138 3.31 4.89 14.46
N LYS A 139 3.85 4.49 13.30
CA LYS A 139 5.14 4.99 12.82
C LYS A 139 5.13 6.51 12.63
N SER A 140 4.04 7.06 12.10
CA SER A 140 3.91 8.51 11.89
C SER A 140 3.82 9.29 13.20
N LEU A 141 3.07 8.79 14.20
CA LEU A 141 2.93 9.43 15.50
C LEU A 141 4.20 9.29 16.36
N GLU A 142 4.91 8.17 16.25
CA GLU A 142 6.23 8.00 16.88
C GLU A 142 7.23 9.05 16.35
N SER A 143 7.26 9.28 15.04
CA SER A 143 8.08 10.34 14.47
C SER A 143 7.69 11.72 15.02
N ALA A 144 6.40 12.00 15.22
CA ALA A 144 5.94 13.26 15.81
C ALA A 144 6.40 13.43 17.27
N LEU A 145 6.42 12.36 18.07
CA LEU A 145 6.91 12.39 19.46
C LEU A 145 8.41 12.70 19.58
N THR A 146 9.20 12.36 18.56
CA THR A 146 10.65 12.64 18.58
C THR A 146 10.99 14.12 18.32
N LYS A 147 10.01 14.93 17.90
CA LYS A 147 10.23 16.34 17.61
C LYS A 147 10.21 17.20 18.88
N GLN A 148 11.12 18.17 18.94
CA GLN A 148 11.30 19.07 20.09
C GLN A 148 10.05 19.92 20.39
N ASP A 149 9.19 20.15 19.40
CA ASP A 149 8.00 21.00 19.45
C ASP A 149 6.71 20.23 19.77
N CYS A 150 6.77 18.92 20.08
CA CYS A 150 5.58 18.13 20.36
C CYS A 150 4.94 18.51 21.71
N ARG A 151 3.94 19.39 21.64
CA ARG A 151 3.20 19.91 22.79
C ARG A 151 2.40 18.84 23.52
N GLU A 152 2.16 19.05 24.82
CA GLU A 152 1.46 18.10 25.69
C GLU A 152 0.03 17.78 25.24
N ASP A 153 -0.69 18.75 24.64
CA ASP A 153 -2.02 18.53 24.08
C ASP A 153 -1.99 17.50 22.94
N LEU A 154 -0.97 17.57 22.08
CA LEU A 154 -0.76 16.59 21.00
C LEU A 154 -0.33 15.22 21.56
N GLN A 155 0.51 15.20 22.59
CA GLN A 155 0.91 13.95 23.24
C GLN A 155 -0.29 13.22 23.85
N GLN A 156 -1.26 13.94 24.42
CA GLN A 156 -2.49 13.34 24.94
C GLN A 156 -3.32 12.66 23.85
N ILE A 157 -3.42 13.26 22.66
CA ILE A 157 -4.08 12.67 21.49
C ILE A 157 -3.35 11.38 21.09
N ILE A 158 -2.03 11.43 20.95
CA ILE A 158 -1.20 10.27 20.57
C ILE A 158 -1.36 9.12 21.57
N ARG A 159 -1.28 9.41 22.88
CA ARG A 159 -1.50 8.42 23.94
C ARG A 159 -2.93 7.85 23.90
N GLY A 160 -3.92 8.66 23.52
CA GLY A 160 -5.28 8.23 23.27
C GLY A 160 -5.35 7.16 22.18
N VAL A 161 -4.78 7.47 21.01
CA VAL A 161 -4.73 6.54 19.86
C VAL A 161 -3.99 5.25 20.20
N TYR A 162 -2.81 5.33 20.85
CA TYR A 162 -2.05 4.14 21.23
C TYR A 162 -2.78 3.23 22.21
N ARG A 163 -3.47 3.81 23.21
CA ARG A 163 -4.27 3.00 24.14
C ARG A 163 -5.40 2.26 23.45
N SER A 164 -5.99 2.86 22.42
CA SER A 164 -7.05 2.19 21.65
C SER A 164 -6.48 1.07 20.79
N ILE A 165 -5.39 1.31 20.06
CA ILE A 165 -4.72 0.29 19.24
C ILE A 165 -4.27 -0.91 20.10
N SER A 166 -3.63 -0.66 21.25
CA SER A 166 -3.14 -1.75 22.12
C SER A 166 -4.23 -2.55 22.83
N ARG A 167 -5.45 -2.03 22.96
CA ARG A 167 -6.58 -2.78 23.54
C ARG A 167 -7.19 -3.76 22.54
N GLU A 168 -7.07 -3.50 21.24
CA GLU A 168 -7.55 -4.43 20.21
C GLU A 168 -6.61 -5.63 20.07
N ASP A 169 -5.30 -5.45 20.30
CA ASP A 169 -4.31 -6.54 20.34
C ASP A 169 -4.58 -7.56 21.48
N GLU A 170 -5.20 -7.14 22.59
CA GLU A 170 -5.48 -7.98 23.77
C GLU A 170 -6.88 -8.63 23.74
N GLY A 171 -7.76 -8.24 22.81
CA GLY A 171 -9.15 -8.69 22.74
C GLY A 171 -9.43 -9.88 21.80
N SER A 172 -8.37 -10.46 21.21
CA SER A 172 -8.46 -11.53 20.21
C SER A 172 -8.16 -12.91 20.82
N GLU A 173 -8.89 -13.31 21.88
CA GLU A 173 -8.90 -14.67 22.41
C GLU A 173 -10.17 -15.44 22.01
#